data_AF-A0A2D5B498-F1
#
_entry.id   AF-A0A2D5B498-F1
#
_cell.length_a   1.000
_cell.length_b   1.000
_cell.length_c   1.000
_cell.angle_alpha   90.00
_cell.angle_beta   90.00
_cell.angle_gamma   90.00
#
_symmetry.space_group_name_H-M   'P 1'
#
loop_
_entity.id
_entity.type
_entity.pdbx_description
1 polymer ?
#
loop_
_entity_poly.entity_id
_entity_poly.type
_entity_poly.pdbx_seq_one_letter_code
_entity_poly.pdbx_strand_id
1 'polypeptide(L)'
;MCGIVAYIGASTATPLLMEGLKRLEYRGYDSAGAAVLDPSGTLRVIKSAGRVLVLEERIQSEGGLDGVMGIAHTRWATHGEPNDANAHPHTDGKKGGHGIALVHNGIIENHRALKTYLEDRGHAFESDTDTEVLTHLVSELYDGDLEAAVQSALKEVTGAYAIAVICEKEPGVLVASRKGAPLMVGVGRDEYIVASDPSAIVAHTKQAVELDDGTVVRLTADTFRTTTVDNIPVTSKLMELEIDLEQIELGEFDHYMLKEIHEQPQAIRRSFRGRINASEGRVVLGGVADYAQQLMKARRVVLLGQGTALHSAMVGKYIFEELARIPAEVDYASEFRYRNPIVEDGTVVIAISQSGETLDSLEAMREARQRGALTLGLVNVVGSTIARETDAGVYLRVGPEIGVASTKAFVGQLATITMLAAYVGRQRQLASQTVSELLDQLELLPDHIQGVIDQSEAIRDVTAKYITRENWLFLGRGFNFPVALEGALKLKEISYIHAEGMPAAEIKHGPIALIDDGMPVVFVATRNSQYEKVVSNIEEVRSRGGHVIAVATEGDDEIRNLCEDVFYVPDVPEVLQPMLTVVPLQLLAYHAAVLRGKDVDKPRNLAKSVTVE
;
A
#
# COMPACT_ATOMS: atom_id res chain seq x y z
N MET A 1 -0.44 -8.52 -0.99
CA MET A 1 -1.49 -8.90 -1.98
C MET A 1 -0.88 -9.83 -3.01
N CYS A 2 -1.58 -10.84 -3.52
CA CYS A 2 -1.06 -11.58 -4.67
C CYS A 2 -1.16 -10.76 -5.98
N GLY A 3 -0.54 -11.22 -7.06
CA GLY A 3 -0.61 -10.62 -8.40
C GLY A 3 -1.15 -11.60 -9.43
N ILE A 4 -2.13 -11.19 -10.24
CA ILE A 4 -2.65 -11.98 -11.38
C ILE A 4 -2.26 -11.27 -12.68
N VAL A 5 -1.80 -12.05 -13.65
CA VAL A 5 -1.68 -11.65 -15.06
C VAL A 5 -2.25 -12.76 -15.94
N ALA A 6 -3.06 -12.41 -16.91
CA ALA A 6 -3.64 -13.33 -17.87
C ALA A 6 -3.59 -12.70 -19.26
N TYR A 7 -3.28 -13.46 -20.30
CA TYR A 7 -3.19 -12.95 -21.66
C TYR A 7 -3.89 -13.87 -22.63
N ILE A 8 -4.56 -13.28 -23.62
CA ILE A 8 -5.10 -13.94 -24.80
C ILE A 8 -4.99 -13.00 -26.00
N GLY A 9 -4.38 -13.47 -27.09
CA GLY A 9 -4.21 -12.65 -28.30
C GLY A 9 -3.34 -13.33 -29.34
N ALA A 10 -2.63 -12.51 -30.14
CA ALA A 10 -1.76 -12.99 -31.22
C ALA A 10 -0.28 -13.12 -30.81
N SER A 11 0.15 -12.46 -29.75
CA SER A 11 1.53 -12.47 -29.28
C SER A 11 1.84 -13.72 -28.45
N THR A 12 3.12 -14.06 -28.31
CA THR A 12 3.53 -15.10 -27.36
C THR A 12 3.21 -14.63 -25.94
N ALA A 13 2.47 -15.42 -25.18
CA ALA A 13 1.97 -15.07 -23.86
C ALA A 13 3.10 -14.93 -22.82
N THR A 14 4.08 -15.84 -22.83
CA THR A 14 5.07 -15.95 -21.74
C THR A 14 5.87 -14.68 -21.47
N PRO A 15 6.44 -13.96 -22.46
CA PRO A 15 7.10 -12.69 -22.19
C PRO A 15 6.19 -11.66 -21.51
N LEU A 16 4.93 -11.56 -21.94
CA LEU A 16 3.94 -10.61 -21.41
C LEU A 16 3.56 -10.98 -19.97
N LEU A 17 3.34 -12.28 -19.72
CA LEU A 17 3.07 -12.81 -18.39
C LEU A 17 4.24 -12.52 -17.44
N MET A 18 5.48 -12.78 -17.86
CA MET A 18 6.67 -12.54 -17.03
C MET A 18 6.91 -11.06 -16.77
N GLU A 19 6.73 -10.20 -17.78
CA GLU A 19 6.81 -8.75 -17.60
C GLU A 19 5.75 -8.27 -16.60
N GLY A 20 4.50 -8.71 -16.76
CA GLY A 20 3.43 -8.40 -15.82
C GLY A 20 3.76 -8.87 -14.40
N LEU A 21 4.24 -10.10 -14.22
CA LEU A 21 4.64 -10.60 -12.89
C LEU A 21 5.75 -9.78 -12.26
N LYS A 22 6.77 -9.36 -13.02
CA LYS A 22 7.85 -8.49 -12.52
C LYS A 22 7.28 -7.17 -11.99
N ARG A 23 6.29 -6.60 -12.68
CA ARG A 23 5.59 -5.37 -12.24
C ARG A 23 4.67 -5.59 -11.05
N LEU A 24 4.21 -6.81 -10.79
CA LEU A 24 3.37 -7.17 -9.64
C LEU A 24 4.14 -7.78 -8.47
N GLU A 25 5.44 -8.01 -8.61
CA GLU A 25 6.26 -8.69 -7.59
C GLU A 25 6.32 -7.93 -6.25
N TYR A 26 6.10 -6.61 -6.27
CA TYR A 26 5.99 -5.80 -5.05
C TYR A 26 4.77 -6.16 -4.18
N ARG A 27 3.76 -6.81 -4.77
CA ARG A 27 2.55 -7.23 -4.06
C ARG A 27 2.79 -8.52 -3.28
N GLY A 28 3.57 -9.46 -3.84
CA GLY A 28 3.93 -10.74 -3.25
C GLY A 28 5.06 -11.42 -4.01
N TYR A 29 5.97 -12.08 -3.28
CA TYR A 29 7.23 -12.62 -3.81
C TYR A 29 7.65 -13.94 -3.14
N ASP A 30 6.71 -14.63 -2.48
CA ASP A 30 6.96 -15.90 -1.79
C ASP A 30 7.07 -17.07 -2.79
N SER A 31 6.30 -17.01 -3.87
CA SER A 31 6.32 -17.97 -4.99
C SER A 31 5.67 -17.35 -6.23
N ALA A 32 5.94 -17.93 -7.40
CA ALA A 32 5.33 -17.55 -8.66
C ALA A 32 5.10 -18.76 -9.57
N GLY A 33 4.19 -18.64 -10.52
CA GLY A 33 4.01 -19.65 -11.56
C GLY A 33 3.25 -19.14 -12.77
N ALA A 34 3.31 -19.93 -13.84
CA ALA A 34 2.61 -19.67 -15.10
C ALA A 34 2.06 -20.96 -15.70
N ALA A 35 0.92 -20.83 -16.37
CA ALA A 35 0.31 -21.87 -17.19
C ALA A 35 -0.01 -21.32 -18.57
N VAL A 36 0.38 -22.04 -19.61
CA VAL A 36 0.20 -21.64 -21.03
C VAL A 36 -0.35 -22.84 -21.79
N LEU A 37 -1.30 -22.60 -22.70
CA LEU A 37 -1.67 -23.60 -23.70
C LEU A 37 -0.67 -23.55 -24.84
N ASP A 38 0.02 -24.66 -25.06
CA ASP A 38 0.99 -24.77 -26.14
C ASP A 38 0.31 -24.81 -27.53
N PRO A 39 1.07 -24.69 -28.64
CA PRO A 39 0.49 -24.76 -29.98
C PRO A 39 -0.25 -26.06 -30.31
N SER A 40 -0.06 -27.13 -29.54
CA SER A 40 -0.82 -28.38 -29.66
C SER A 40 -2.14 -28.38 -28.88
N GLY A 41 -2.37 -27.34 -28.07
CA GLY A 41 -3.52 -27.23 -27.16
C GLY A 41 -3.30 -27.90 -25.81
N THR A 42 -2.06 -28.30 -25.50
CA THR A 42 -1.72 -28.95 -24.22
C THR A 42 -1.34 -27.89 -23.19
N LEU A 43 -1.86 -28.01 -21.97
CA LEU A 43 -1.55 -27.13 -20.86
C LEU A 43 -0.17 -27.48 -20.28
N ARG A 44 0.69 -26.48 -20.26
CA ARG A 44 2.01 -26.54 -19.63
C ARG A 44 2.00 -25.63 -18.42
N VAL A 45 2.33 -26.17 -17.25
CA VAL A 45 2.38 -25.43 -15.98
C VAL A 45 3.78 -25.50 -15.40
N ILE A 46 4.36 -24.36 -15.07
CA ILE A 46 5.64 -24.26 -14.37
C ILE A 46 5.47 -23.35 -13.16
N LYS A 47 5.95 -23.81 -12.00
CA LYS A 47 5.80 -23.14 -10.71
C LYS A 47 7.13 -23.13 -9.99
N SER A 48 7.36 -22.14 -9.14
CA SER A 48 8.53 -22.07 -8.29
C SER A 48 8.24 -21.34 -6.99
N ALA A 49 8.72 -21.87 -5.88
CA ALA A 49 8.98 -21.10 -4.69
C ALA A 49 10.03 -20.02 -4.97
N GLY A 50 9.91 -18.88 -4.30
CA GLY A 50 10.77 -17.73 -4.47
C GLY A 50 10.27 -16.71 -5.50
N ARG A 51 11.21 -15.86 -5.93
CA ARG A 51 10.97 -14.67 -6.77
C ARG A 51 10.62 -15.03 -8.21
N VAL A 52 10.05 -14.06 -8.94
CA VAL A 52 9.70 -14.18 -10.36
C VAL A 52 10.92 -14.55 -11.22
N LEU A 53 12.11 -14.10 -10.84
CA LEU A 53 13.36 -14.48 -11.51
C LEU A 53 13.61 -15.99 -11.47
N VAL A 54 13.32 -16.65 -10.34
CA VAL A 54 13.50 -18.11 -10.20
C VAL A 54 12.54 -18.85 -11.13
N LEU A 55 11.30 -18.37 -11.25
CA LEU A 55 10.34 -18.89 -12.22
C LEU A 55 10.84 -18.71 -13.66
N GLU A 56 11.36 -17.53 -14.01
CA GLU A 56 11.88 -17.23 -15.34
C GLU A 56 13.04 -18.15 -15.72
N GLU A 57 14.01 -18.34 -14.81
CA GLU A 57 15.11 -19.29 -14.98
C GLU A 57 14.61 -20.73 -15.16
N ARG A 58 13.62 -21.13 -14.37
CA ARG A 58 13.03 -22.47 -14.46
C ARG A 58 12.32 -22.69 -15.79
N ILE A 59 11.51 -21.73 -16.24
CA ILE A 59 10.83 -21.76 -17.54
C ILE A 59 11.87 -21.95 -18.66
N GLN A 60 12.97 -21.20 -18.63
CA GLN A 60 14.05 -21.34 -19.62
C GLN A 60 14.70 -22.73 -19.56
N SER A 61 14.95 -23.26 -18.36
CA SER A 61 15.60 -24.57 -18.18
C SER A 61 14.73 -25.74 -18.64
N GLU A 62 13.40 -25.61 -18.56
CA GLU A 62 12.42 -26.63 -18.93
C GLU A 62 11.94 -26.52 -20.39
N GLY A 63 12.66 -25.74 -21.22
CA GLY A 63 12.42 -25.62 -22.66
C GLY A 63 11.39 -24.56 -23.06
N GLY A 64 11.00 -23.68 -22.15
CA GLY A 64 10.08 -22.58 -22.40
C GLY A 64 8.60 -22.93 -22.19
N LEU A 65 7.78 -21.88 -22.25
CA LEU A 65 6.32 -21.95 -22.34
C LEU A 65 5.94 -21.21 -23.63
N ASP A 66 5.70 -21.94 -24.70
CA ASP A 66 5.27 -21.34 -25.98
C ASP A 66 3.76 -21.40 -26.08
N GLY A 67 3.12 -20.33 -26.52
CA GLY A 67 1.67 -20.26 -26.66
C GLY A 67 1.17 -18.82 -26.68
N VAL A 68 -0.09 -18.62 -27.11
CA VAL A 68 -0.70 -17.29 -27.27
C VAL A 68 -1.80 -17.00 -26.24
N MET A 69 -2.02 -17.94 -25.32
CA MET A 69 -2.96 -17.80 -24.22
C MET A 69 -2.36 -18.41 -22.95
N GLY A 70 -2.42 -17.68 -21.84
CA GLY A 70 -1.89 -18.16 -20.58
C GLY A 70 -2.27 -17.30 -19.39
N ILE A 71 -2.00 -17.83 -18.21
CA ILE A 71 -2.23 -17.20 -16.91
C ILE A 71 -0.96 -17.32 -16.06
N ALA A 72 -0.71 -16.33 -15.22
CA ALA A 72 0.44 -16.28 -14.33
C ALA A 72 0.11 -15.60 -13.01
N HIS A 73 0.88 -15.93 -11.98
CA HIS A 73 0.61 -15.47 -10.63
C HIS A 73 1.89 -15.22 -9.82
N THR A 74 1.85 -14.19 -8.98
CA THR A 74 2.76 -14.02 -7.84
C THR A 74 2.00 -14.15 -6.53
N ARG A 75 2.56 -14.88 -5.57
CA ARG A 75 1.86 -15.25 -4.33
C ARG A 75 2.47 -14.58 -3.10
N TRP A 76 1.58 -14.15 -2.21
CA TRP A 76 1.82 -13.85 -0.81
C TRP A 76 1.09 -14.91 0.02
N ALA A 77 1.81 -15.77 0.73
CA ALA A 77 1.21 -16.95 1.36
C ALA A 77 0.32 -16.57 2.55
N THR A 78 -0.96 -16.95 2.51
CA THR A 78 -1.91 -16.84 3.64
C THR A 78 -2.25 -18.20 4.23
N HIS A 79 -2.46 -19.20 3.38
CA HIS A 79 -2.72 -20.60 3.75
C HIS A 79 -1.66 -21.51 3.12
N GLY A 80 -0.98 -22.34 3.91
CA GLY A 80 0.08 -23.22 3.41
C GLY A 80 1.41 -22.50 3.15
N GLU A 81 2.51 -23.18 3.45
CA GLU A 81 3.86 -22.62 3.34
C GLU A 81 4.23 -22.24 1.88
N PRO A 82 5.16 -21.30 1.68
CA PRO A 82 5.75 -21.00 0.37
C PRO A 82 6.52 -22.18 -0.23
N ASN A 83 5.85 -22.99 -1.07
CA ASN A 83 6.47 -24.10 -1.80
C ASN A 83 5.88 -24.21 -3.22
N ASP A 84 6.50 -25.04 -4.07
CA ASP A 84 6.07 -25.23 -5.46
C ASP A 84 4.63 -25.78 -5.56
N ALA A 85 4.22 -26.63 -4.62
CA ALA A 85 2.89 -27.24 -4.62
C ALA A 85 1.78 -26.19 -4.38
N ASN A 86 1.99 -25.30 -3.40
CA ASN A 86 1.08 -24.23 -3.01
C ASN A 86 1.16 -22.99 -3.92
N ALA A 87 2.18 -22.90 -4.79
CA ALA A 87 2.24 -21.87 -5.81
C ALA A 87 1.08 -22.04 -6.83
N HIS A 88 0.57 -20.93 -7.33
CA HIS A 88 -0.40 -20.92 -8.43
C HIS A 88 0.33 -20.93 -9.78
N PRO A 89 -0.29 -21.36 -10.89
CA PRO A 89 -1.68 -21.83 -11.03
C PRO A 89 -1.96 -23.21 -10.41
N HIS A 90 -3.17 -23.42 -9.91
CA HIS A 90 -3.66 -24.76 -9.53
C HIS A 90 -4.34 -25.43 -10.72
N THR A 91 -4.25 -26.76 -10.80
CA THR A 91 -4.87 -27.58 -11.84
C THR A 91 -5.98 -28.47 -11.29
N ASP A 92 -6.81 -29.06 -12.14
CA ASP A 92 -7.96 -29.88 -11.75
C ASP A 92 -7.66 -31.37 -11.47
N GLY A 93 -6.37 -31.71 -11.49
CA GLY A 93 -5.87 -33.05 -11.19
C GLY A 93 -6.40 -34.13 -12.15
N LYS A 94 -6.14 -35.39 -11.80
CA LYS A 94 -6.49 -36.55 -12.65
C LYS A 94 -7.99 -36.83 -12.73
N LYS A 95 -8.75 -36.48 -11.69
CA LYS A 95 -10.19 -36.77 -11.59
C LYS A 95 -11.00 -35.86 -12.51
N GLY A 96 -10.67 -34.57 -12.54
CA GLY A 96 -11.23 -33.63 -13.50
C GLY A 96 -10.75 -33.95 -14.92
N GLY A 97 -9.43 -33.93 -15.13
CA GLY A 97 -8.83 -34.32 -16.40
C GLY A 97 -9.28 -33.46 -17.58
N HIS A 98 -9.81 -32.27 -17.33
CA HIS A 98 -10.20 -31.30 -18.34
C HIS A 98 -9.06 -30.35 -18.70
N GLY A 99 -7.96 -30.39 -17.94
CA GLY A 99 -6.81 -29.52 -18.16
C GLY A 99 -7.16 -28.08 -17.81
N ILE A 100 -7.83 -27.88 -16.68
CA ILE A 100 -8.18 -26.55 -16.18
C ILE A 100 -7.01 -26.04 -15.35
N ALA A 101 -6.64 -24.78 -15.57
CA ALA A 101 -5.71 -24.04 -14.71
C ALA A 101 -6.37 -22.75 -14.20
N LEU A 102 -6.15 -22.44 -12.92
CA LEU A 102 -6.73 -21.29 -12.26
C LEU A 102 -5.69 -20.57 -11.38
N VAL A 103 -5.70 -19.24 -11.45
CA VAL A 103 -4.99 -18.35 -10.53
C VAL A 103 -5.99 -17.55 -9.71
N HIS A 104 -5.65 -17.23 -8.46
CA HIS A 104 -6.56 -16.61 -7.50
C HIS A 104 -5.86 -15.60 -6.59
N ASN A 105 -6.51 -14.46 -6.38
CA ASN A 105 -6.21 -13.49 -5.33
C ASN A 105 -7.42 -13.37 -4.41
N GLY A 106 -7.27 -13.67 -3.12
CA GLY A 106 -8.36 -13.62 -2.17
C GLY A 106 -8.32 -14.78 -1.20
N ILE A 107 -9.44 -15.03 -0.53
CA ILE A 107 -9.64 -16.14 0.40
C ILE A 107 -11.02 -16.74 0.17
N ILE A 108 -11.07 -18.05 -0.07
CA ILE A 108 -12.31 -18.84 -0.10
C ILE A 108 -12.60 -19.32 1.33
N GLU A 109 -13.47 -18.59 2.03
CA GLU A 109 -13.73 -18.80 3.46
C GLU A 109 -14.38 -20.15 3.75
N ASN A 110 -15.23 -20.64 2.84
CA ASN A 110 -15.91 -21.92 2.96
C ASN A 110 -15.16 -23.10 2.31
N HIS A 111 -13.85 -22.96 2.01
CA HIS A 111 -13.06 -23.99 1.33
C HIS A 111 -13.10 -25.35 2.04
N ARG A 112 -13.19 -25.39 3.38
CA ARG A 112 -13.24 -26.67 4.12
C ARG A 112 -14.48 -27.50 3.77
N ALA A 113 -15.64 -26.86 3.68
CA ALA A 113 -16.89 -27.54 3.35
C ALA A 113 -16.87 -28.02 1.89
N LEU A 114 -16.37 -27.19 0.98
CA LEU A 114 -16.22 -27.53 -0.44
C LEU A 114 -15.20 -28.65 -0.65
N LYS A 115 -14.08 -28.64 0.08
CA LYS A 115 -13.06 -29.69 0.03
C LYS A 115 -13.65 -31.05 0.42
N THR A 116 -14.37 -31.13 1.53
CA THR A 116 -15.07 -32.37 1.94
C THR A 116 -16.05 -32.84 0.87
N TYR A 117 -16.86 -31.94 0.30
CA TYR A 117 -17.80 -32.26 -0.78
C TYR A 117 -17.12 -32.86 -2.03
N LEU A 118 -15.92 -32.39 -2.37
CA LEU A 118 -15.13 -32.85 -3.52
C LEU A 118 -14.37 -34.15 -3.22
N GLU A 119 -13.82 -34.30 -2.00
CA GLU A 119 -13.18 -35.54 -1.54
C GLU A 119 -14.17 -36.72 -1.57
N ASP A 120 -15.41 -36.50 -1.12
CA ASP A 120 -16.49 -37.49 -1.19
C ASP A 120 -16.84 -37.91 -2.63
N ARG A 121 -16.49 -37.09 -3.62
CA ARG A 121 -16.64 -37.38 -5.07
C ARG A 121 -15.37 -37.93 -5.71
N GLY A 122 -14.33 -38.15 -4.92
CA GLY A 122 -13.08 -38.77 -5.35
C GLY A 122 -12.05 -37.80 -5.94
N HIS A 123 -12.18 -36.50 -5.68
CA HIS A 123 -11.07 -35.57 -5.92
C HIS A 123 -9.95 -35.80 -4.89
N ALA A 124 -8.70 -35.75 -5.35
CA ALA A 124 -7.52 -35.78 -4.50
C ALA A 124 -6.84 -34.41 -4.55
N PHE A 125 -6.41 -33.90 -3.40
CA PHE A 125 -5.75 -32.60 -3.26
C PHE A 125 -4.26 -32.77 -3.03
N GLU A 126 -3.46 -31.96 -3.71
CA GLU A 126 -1.99 -31.98 -3.66
C GLU A 126 -1.41 -30.75 -2.94
N SER A 127 -2.25 -29.79 -2.57
CA SER A 127 -1.86 -28.57 -1.86
C SER A 127 -2.69 -28.31 -0.60
N ASP A 128 -2.23 -27.35 0.20
CA ASP A 128 -2.92 -26.86 1.39
C ASP A 128 -3.77 -25.61 1.12
N THR A 129 -3.94 -25.24 -0.16
CA THR A 129 -4.56 -23.96 -0.51
C THR A 129 -6.08 -24.11 -0.68
N ASP A 130 -6.77 -23.03 -0.33
CA ASP A 130 -8.17 -22.81 -0.64
C ASP A 130 -8.43 -22.68 -2.15
N THR A 131 -7.41 -22.29 -2.91
CA THR A 131 -7.47 -22.09 -4.36
C THR A 131 -7.62 -23.41 -5.13
N GLU A 132 -6.92 -24.47 -4.71
CA GLU A 132 -7.08 -25.79 -5.34
C GLU A 132 -8.51 -26.31 -5.24
N VAL A 133 -9.18 -26.04 -4.12
CA VAL A 133 -10.60 -26.36 -3.90
C VAL A 133 -11.48 -25.69 -4.94
N LEU A 134 -11.23 -24.41 -5.25
CA LEU A 134 -11.97 -23.70 -6.28
C LEU A 134 -11.69 -24.28 -7.68
N THR A 135 -10.44 -24.61 -8.01
CA THR A 135 -10.10 -25.22 -9.30
C THR A 135 -10.82 -26.56 -9.49
N HIS A 136 -10.85 -27.40 -8.46
CA HIS A 136 -11.55 -28.68 -8.49
C HIS A 136 -13.06 -28.52 -8.59
N LEU A 137 -13.65 -27.51 -7.92
CA LEU A 137 -15.07 -27.22 -8.03
C LEU A 137 -15.47 -26.76 -9.44
N VAL A 138 -14.68 -25.89 -10.07
CA VAL A 138 -14.91 -25.49 -11.47
C VAL A 138 -14.84 -26.71 -12.39
N SER A 139 -13.89 -27.61 -12.16
CA SER A 139 -13.74 -28.84 -12.93
C SER A 139 -14.92 -29.81 -12.75
N GLU A 140 -15.38 -30.04 -11.50
CA GLU A 140 -16.55 -30.88 -11.21
C GLU A 140 -17.84 -30.37 -11.88
N LEU A 141 -17.93 -29.05 -12.11
CA LEU A 141 -19.08 -28.39 -12.74
C LEU A 141 -18.90 -28.14 -14.25
N TYR A 142 -17.78 -28.59 -14.83
CA TYR A 142 -17.49 -28.38 -16.25
C TYR A 142 -18.20 -29.42 -17.13
N ASP A 143 -19.05 -28.94 -18.04
CA ASP A 143 -19.77 -29.76 -19.04
C ASP A 143 -19.57 -29.23 -20.47
N GLY A 144 -18.36 -28.72 -20.75
CA GLY A 144 -17.99 -28.18 -22.07
C GLY A 144 -18.16 -26.66 -22.24
N ASP A 145 -18.55 -25.94 -21.19
CA ASP A 145 -18.63 -24.46 -21.16
C ASP A 145 -17.93 -23.93 -19.90
N LEU A 146 -16.75 -23.32 -20.09
CA LEU A 146 -15.93 -22.83 -19.00
C LEU A 146 -16.57 -21.62 -18.29
N GLU A 147 -17.29 -20.75 -19.01
CA GLU A 147 -17.96 -19.59 -18.40
C GLU A 147 -19.07 -20.08 -17.46
N ALA A 148 -19.88 -21.04 -17.90
CA ALA A 148 -20.97 -21.61 -17.11
C ALA A 148 -20.45 -22.38 -15.88
N ALA A 149 -19.34 -23.12 -16.02
CA ALA A 149 -18.70 -23.83 -14.92
C ALA A 149 -18.17 -22.87 -13.85
N VAL A 150 -17.48 -21.80 -14.28
CA VAL A 150 -17.01 -20.74 -13.38
C VAL A 150 -18.18 -20.04 -12.69
N GLN A 151 -19.22 -19.65 -13.43
CA GLN A 151 -20.42 -19.03 -12.86
C GLN A 151 -21.08 -19.92 -11.79
N SER A 152 -21.17 -21.22 -12.05
CA SER A 152 -21.78 -22.18 -11.12
C SER A 152 -20.92 -22.37 -9.87
N ALA A 153 -19.61 -22.51 -10.03
CA ALA A 153 -18.69 -22.63 -8.90
C ALA A 153 -18.73 -21.40 -7.99
N LEU A 154 -18.76 -20.19 -8.57
CA LEU A 154 -18.75 -18.94 -7.82
C LEU A 154 -20.05 -18.69 -7.02
N LYS A 155 -21.16 -19.36 -7.34
CA LYS A 155 -22.40 -19.30 -6.54
C LYS A 155 -22.29 -20.06 -5.22
N GLU A 156 -21.42 -21.07 -5.17
CA GLU A 156 -21.19 -21.90 -3.99
C GLU A 156 -20.05 -21.35 -3.09
N VAL A 157 -19.39 -20.28 -3.52
CA VAL A 157 -18.21 -19.69 -2.86
C VAL A 157 -18.59 -18.54 -1.93
N THR A 158 -18.05 -18.58 -0.71
CA THR A 158 -18.06 -17.48 0.26
C THR A 158 -16.66 -16.90 0.41
N GLY A 159 -16.55 -15.58 0.48
CA GLY A 159 -15.29 -14.85 0.63
C GLY A 159 -15.05 -13.86 -0.51
N ALA A 160 -13.77 -13.49 -0.67
CA ALA A 160 -13.28 -12.58 -1.69
C ALA A 160 -12.38 -13.32 -2.67
N TYR A 161 -12.50 -13.00 -3.96
CA TYR A 161 -11.72 -13.61 -5.02
C TYR A 161 -11.51 -12.64 -6.19
N ALA A 162 -10.38 -12.77 -6.86
CA ALA A 162 -10.18 -12.40 -8.24
C ALA A 162 -9.51 -13.59 -8.92
N ILE A 163 -10.03 -14.04 -10.05
CA ILE A 163 -9.58 -15.26 -10.72
C ILE A 163 -9.37 -15.06 -12.21
N ALA A 164 -8.47 -15.85 -12.77
CA ALA A 164 -8.36 -16.10 -14.20
C ALA A 164 -8.22 -17.61 -14.45
N VAL A 165 -8.97 -18.12 -15.43
CA VAL A 165 -9.15 -19.54 -15.69
C VAL A 165 -9.00 -19.83 -17.18
N ILE A 166 -8.27 -20.90 -17.51
CA ILE A 166 -8.11 -21.45 -18.86
C ILE A 166 -8.33 -22.97 -18.84
N CYS A 167 -8.67 -23.55 -19.99
CA CYS A 167 -8.98 -24.98 -20.12
C CYS A 167 -8.42 -25.58 -21.42
N GLU A 168 -7.78 -26.75 -21.35
CA GLU A 168 -7.32 -27.51 -22.54
C GLU A 168 -8.46 -27.92 -23.46
N LYS A 169 -9.65 -28.24 -22.91
CA LYS A 169 -10.82 -28.68 -23.70
C LYS A 169 -11.57 -27.55 -24.38
N GLU A 170 -11.32 -26.30 -24.00
CA GLU A 170 -11.91 -25.11 -24.61
C GLU A 170 -10.81 -24.09 -24.99
N PRO A 171 -9.92 -24.44 -25.94
CA PRO A 171 -8.81 -23.58 -26.31
C PRO A 171 -9.30 -22.26 -26.91
N GLY A 172 -8.62 -21.16 -26.59
CA GLY A 172 -8.97 -19.81 -27.05
C GLY A 172 -10.06 -19.13 -26.22
N VAL A 173 -10.38 -19.67 -25.04
CA VAL A 173 -11.28 -19.07 -24.06
C VAL A 173 -10.54 -18.81 -22.77
N LEU A 174 -10.60 -17.56 -22.31
CA LEU A 174 -10.12 -17.15 -21.00
C LEU A 174 -11.31 -16.58 -20.22
N VAL A 175 -11.53 -17.10 -19.01
CA VAL A 175 -12.58 -16.62 -18.11
C VAL A 175 -11.95 -15.93 -16.91
N ALA A 176 -12.41 -14.72 -16.59
CA ALA A 176 -11.96 -13.96 -15.44
C ALA A 176 -13.15 -13.49 -14.60
N SER A 177 -13.00 -13.39 -13.29
CA SER A 177 -14.06 -12.89 -12.41
C SER A 177 -13.50 -12.30 -11.13
N ARG A 178 -14.25 -11.39 -10.49
CA ARG A 178 -13.89 -10.86 -9.18
C ARG A 178 -15.06 -10.62 -8.24
N LYS A 179 -14.73 -10.58 -6.95
CA LYS A 179 -15.53 -10.13 -5.81
C LYS A 179 -14.59 -9.74 -4.67
N GLY A 180 -14.57 -8.49 -4.24
CA GLY A 180 -13.74 -8.00 -3.14
C GLY A 180 -12.24 -7.84 -3.43
N ALA A 181 -11.66 -8.52 -4.42
CA ALA A 181 -10.27 -8.32 -4.86
C ALA A 181 -10.20 -7.59 -6.22
N PRO A 182 -9.23 -6.68 -6.45
CA PRO A 182 -9.15 -5.90 -7.68
C PRO A 182 -8.77 -6.77 -8.90
N LEU A 183 -9.46 -6.52 -10.02
CA LEU A 183 -9.20 -7.13 -11.31
C LEU A 183 -9.70 -6.22 -12.43
N MET A 184 -8.94 -6.12 -13.50
CA MET A 184 -9.28 -5.29 -14.66
C MET A 184 -8.76 -5.93 -15.95
N VAL A 185 -9.34 -5.51 -17.08
CA VAL A 185 -8.99 -6.03 -18.40
C VAL A 185 -8.47 -4.90 -19.29
N GLY A 186 -7.20 -4.96 -19.65
CA GLY A 186 -6.61 -4.15 -20.70
C GLY A 186 -7.11 -4.59 -22.07
N VAL A 187 -7.53 -3.61 -22.87
CA VAL A 187 -8.05 -3.82 -24.22
C VAL A 187 -6.99 -3.35 -25.21
N GLY A 188 -6.35 -4.30 -25.89
CA GLY A 188 -5.39 -4.06 -26.95
C GLY A 188 -6.05 -4.11 -28.33
N ARG A 189 -5.22 -4.30 -29.37
CA ARG A 189 -5.71 -4.58 -30.73
C ARG A 189 -5.73 -6.09 -30.94
N ASP A 190 -6.94 -6.67 -30.97
CA ASP A 190 -7.16 -8.11 -31.15
C ASP A 190 -6.47 -8.96 -30.05
N GLU A 191 -6.31 -8.36 -28.85
CA GLU A 191 -5.73 -9.00 -27.67
C GLU A 191 -6.28 -8.39 -26.39
N TYR A 192 -6.27 -9.19 -25.32
CA TYR A 192 -6.69 -8.79 -23.99
C TYR A 192 -5.66 -9.23 -22.96
N ILE A 193 -5.42 -8.34 -21.99
CA ILE A 193 -4.62 -8.64 -20.80
C ILE A 193 -5.48 -8.44 -19.56
N VAL A 194 -5.58 -9.45 -18.71
CA VAL A 194 -6.26 -9.35 -17.42
C VAL A 194 -5.20 -9.18 -16.35
N ALA A 195 -5.34 -8.19 -15.47
CA ALA A 195 -4.41 -8.02 -14.37
C ALA A 195 -5.10 -7.52 -13.09
N SER A 196 -4.48 -7.81 -11.94
CA SER A 196 -4.94 -7.31 -10.64
C SER A 196 -4.46 -5.89 -10.32
N ASP A 197 -3.59 -5.30 -11.14
CA ASP A 197 -3.12 -3.92 -11.03
C ASP A 197 -2.87 -3.32 -12.43
N PRO A 198 -3.20 -2.04 -12.65
CA PRO A 198 -2.99 -1.41 -13.95
C PRO A 198 -1.51 -1.28 -14.37
N SER A 199 -0.55 -1.37 -13.45
CA SER A 199 0.89 -1.36 -13.76
C SER A 199 1.29 -2.51 -14.70
N ALA A 200 0.63 -3.67 -14.61
CA ALA A 200 0.87 -4.81 -15.49
C ALA A 200 0.19 -4.67 -16.87
N ILE A 201 -0.68 -3.67 -17.04
CA ILE A 201 -1.45 -3.45 -18.28
C ILE A 201 -0.84 -2.33 -19.11
N VAL A 202 -0.36 -1.26 -18.46
CA VAL A 202 0.05 -0.01 -19.12
C VAL A 202 1.20 -0.18 -20.11
N ALA A 203 2.01 -1.23 -19.96
CA ALA A 203 3.06 -1.60 -20.93
C ALA A 203 2.50 -2.06 -22.29
N HIS A 204 1.27 -2.57 -22.30
CA HIS A 204 0.62 -3.14 -23.49
C HIS A 204 -0.47 -2.22 -24.04
N THR A 205 -1.29 -1.62 -23.17
CA THR A 205 -2.37 -0.73 -23.58
C THR A 205 -2.70 0.29 -22.50
N LYS A 206 -3.13 1.47 -22.94
CA LYS A 206 -3.68 2.50 -22.04
C LYS A 206 -5.19 2.37 -21.87
N GLN A 207 -5.85 1.51 -22.62
CA GLN A 207 -7.30 1.34 -22.55
C GLN A 207 -7.61 0.12 -21.67
N ALA A 208 -8.44 0.30 -20.66
CA ALA A 208 -8.82 -0.77 -19.75
C ALA A 208 -10.30 -0.72 -19.36
N VAL A 209 -10.81 -1.86 -18.90
CA VAL A 209 -12.12 -2.01 -18.27
C VAL A 209 -11.87 -2.49 -16.84
N GLU A 210 -12.25 -1.68 -15.86
CA GLU A 210 -12.30 -2.12 -14.47
C GLU A 210 -13.55 -3.00 -14.26
N LEU A 211 -13.39 -4.11 -13.53
CA LEU A 211 -14.48 -5.04 -13.27
C LEU A 211 -15.16 -4.70 -11.94
N ASP A 212 -16.50 -4.74 -11.93
CA ASP A 212 -17.31 -4.64 -10.72
C ASP A 212 -17.40 -6.00 -10.02
N ASP A 213 -17.73 -6.00 -8.73
CA ASP A 213 -17.95 -7.22 -7.95
C ASP A 213 -19.06 -8.10 -8.54
N GLY A 214 -18.79 -9.40 -8.63
CA GLY A 214 -19.70 -10.38 -9.21
C GLY A 214 -19.69 -10.41 -10.74
N THR A 215 -18.85 -9.61 -11.40
CA THR A 215 -18.68 -9.66 -12.85
C THR A 215 -17.87 -10.89 -13.26
N VAL A 216 -18.34 -11.59 -14.28
CA VAL A 216 -17.66 -12.65 -15.02
C VAL A 216 -17.38 -12.12 -16.43
N VAL A 217 -16.15 -12.32 -16.90
CA VAL A 217 -15.70 -11.91 -18.22
C VAL A 217 -15.27 -13.15 -18.99
N ARG A 218 -15.85 -13.35 -20.17
CA ARG A 218 -15.39 -14.33 -21.14
C ARG A 218 -14.66 -13.61 -22.26
N LEU A 219 -13.40 -13.96 -22.45
CA LEU A 219 -12.51 -13.39 -23.46
C LEU A 219 -12.15 -14.45 -24.49
N THR A 220 -12.25 -14.08 -25.76
CA THR A 220 -11.56 -14.73 -26.88
C THR A 220 -10.67 -13.68 -27.56
N ALA A 221 -9.84 -14.06 -28.54
CA ALA A 221 -9.07 -13.08 -29.30
C ALA A 221 -9.93 -11.95 -29.91
N ASP A 222 -11.17 -12.29 -30.31
CA ASP A 222 -12.07 -11.36 -31.02
C ASP A 222 -13.26 -10.87 -30.19
N THR A 223 -13.54 -11.47 -29.02
CA THR A 223 -14.76 -11.18 -28.26
C THR A 223 -14.48 -10.84 -26.80
N PHE A 224 -15.16 -9.79 -26.35
CA PHE A 224 -15.20 -9.35 -24.96
C PHE A 224 -16.64 -9.42 -24.48
N ARG A 225 -16.97 -10.38 -23.62
CA ARG A 225 -18.31 -10.57 -23.06
C ARG A 225 -18.29 -10.44 -21.55
N THR A 226 -19.17 -9.61 -21.00
CA THR A 226 -19.32 -9.42 -19.55
C THR A 226 -20.71 -9.76 -19.07
N THR A 227 -20.76 -10.57 -18.01
CA THR A 227 -21.97 -11.10 -17.39
C THR A 227 -21.86 -11.03 -15.86
N THR A 228 -22.96 -11.18 -15.14
CA THR A 228 -22.93 -11.51 -13.71
C THR A 228 -22.70 -13.00 -13.50
N VAL A 229 -22.48 -13.42 -12.25
CA VAL A 229 -22.52 -14.85 -11.86
C VAL A 229 -23.84 -15.54 -12.24
N ASP A 230 -24.93 -14.79 -12.39
CA ASP A 230 -26.24 -15.30 -12.85
C ASP A 230 -26.42 -15.22 -14.37
N ASN A 231 -25.32 -15.01 -15.11
CA ASN A 231 -25.30 -14.93 -16.57
C ASN A 231 -26.14 -13.77 -17.13
N ILE A 232 -26.29 -12.68 -16.37
CA ILE A 232 -26.99 -11.46 -16.80
C ILE A 232 -25.96 -10.53 -17.48
N PRO A 233 -26.17 -10.07 -18.74
CA PRO A 233 -25.24 -9.16 -19.39
C PRO A 233 -25.02 -7.85 -18.62
N VAL A 234 -23.77 -7.40 -18.56
CA VAL A 234 -23.37 -6.14 -17.90
C VAL A 234 -22.69 -5.23 -18.92
N THR A 235 -22.93 -3.92 -18.84
CA THR A 235 -22.25 -2.94 -19.70
C THR A 235 -20.93 -2.52 -19.07
N SER A 236 -19.82 -2.80 -19.75
CA SER A 236 -18.49 -2.36 -19.35
C SER A 236 -18.17 -0.95 -19.83
N LYS A 237 -17.48 -0.16 -19.00
CA LYS A 237 -17.00 1.18 -19.35
C LYS A 237 -15.50 1.11 -19.63
N LEU A 238 -15.13 1.53 -20.85
CA LEU A 238 -13.73 1.71 -21.21
C LEU A 238 -13.19 2.99 -20.55
N MET A 239 -12.00 2.89 -19.97
CA MET A 239 -11.29 4.01 -19.37
C MET A 239 -9.84 4.06 -19.87
N GLU A 240 -9.26 5.26 -19.83
CA GLU A 240 -7.84 5.46 -20.09
C GLU A 240 -7.05 5.40 -18.77
N LEU A 241 -5.96 4.64 -18.77
CA LEU A 241 -5.04 4.52 -17.64
C LEU A 241 -4.12 5.75 -17.59
N GLU A 242 -4.27 6.56 -16.54
CA GLU A 242 -3.40 7.71 -16.24
C GLU A 242 -2.11 7.28 -15.49
N ILE A 243 -1.47 6.20 -15.90
CA ILE A 243 -0.19 5.76 -15.35
C ILE A 243 0.91 6.06 -16.35
N ASP A 244 1.94 6.75 -15.89
CA ASP A 244 3.17 6.95 -16.65
C ASP A 244 4.18 5.85 -16.30
N LEU A 245 4.68 5.14 -17.30
CA LEU A 245 5.63 4.04 -17.14
C LEU A 245 6.90 4.52 -16.41
N GLU A 246 7.35 5.75 -16.66
CA GLU A 246 8.53 6.34 -16.01
C GLU A 246 8.35 6.43 -14.48
N GLN A 247 7.11 6.58 -13.99
CA GLN A 247 6.84 6.68 -12.56
C GLN A 247 7.00 5.36 -11.82
N ILE A 248 6.88 4.22 -12.52
CA ILE A 248 6.97 2.88 -11.94
C ILE A 248 8.31 2.19 -12.20
N GLU A 249 9.22 2.80 -12.96
CA GLU A 249 10.58 2.32 -13.17
C GLU A 249 11.58 2.89 -12.15
N LEU A 250 12.71 2.22 -11.96
CA LEU A 250 13.78 2.65 -11.03
C LEU A 250 14.57 3.87 -11.53
N GLY A 251 14.69 4.04 -12.86
CA GLY A 251 15.51 5.09 -13.45
C GLY A 251 16.97 5.00 -12.99
N GLU A 252 17.51 6.09 -12.46
CA GLU A 252 18.91 6.21 -12.01
C GLU A 252 19.16 5.71 -10.56
N PHE A 253 18.12 5.22 -9.87
CA PHE A 253 18.21 4.82 -8.48
C PHE A 253 18.41 3.31 -8.32
N ASP A 254 19.17 2.91 -7.29
CA ASP A 254 19.40 1.50 -6.96
C ASP A 254 18.16 0.80 -6.36
N HIS A 255 17.29 1.56 -5.69
CA HIS A 255 16.12 1.05 -4.97
C HIS A 255 14.91 1.99 -5.15
N TYR A 256 13.71 1.41 -5.17
CA TYR A 256 12.46 2.17 -5.25
C TYR A 256 12.29 3.08 -4.05
N MET A 257 12.61 2.61 -2.84
CA MET A 257 12.52 3.45 -1.64
C MET A 257 13.40 4.70 -1.76
N LEU A 258 14.63 4.59 -2.30
CA LEU A 258 15.49 5.75 -2.49
C LEU A 258 14.91 6.71 -3.53
N LYS A 259 14.48 6.19 -4.69
CA LYS A 259 13.77 6.97 -5.71
C LYS A 259 12.59 7.73 -5.12
N GLU A 260 11.75 7.04 -4.34
CA GLU A 260 10.54 7.59 -3.76
C GLU A 260 10.83 8.65 -2.69
N ILE A 261 11.93 8.49 -1.93
CA ILE A 261 12.42 9.55 -1.03
C ILE A 261 12.81 10.80 -1.85
N HIS A 262 13.57 10.61 -2.93
CA HIS A 262 14.02 11.70 -3.81
C HIS A 262 12.87 12.34 -4.62
N GLU A 263 11.78 11.63 -4.85
CA GLU A 263 10.59 12.13 -5.53
C GLU A 263 9.69 13.01 -4.65
N GLN A 264 9.88 13.01 -3.32
CA GLN A 264 9.03 13.75 -2.38
C GLN A 264 8.80 15.22 -2.77
N PRO A 265 9.81 16.03 -3.15
CA PRO A 265 9.59 17.39 -3.59
C PRO A 265 8.59 17.49 -4.75
N GLN A 266 8.74 16.67 -5.78
CA GLN A 266 7.83 16.69 -6.93
C GLN A 266 6.45 16.13 -6.57
N ALA A 267 6.39 15.08 -5.77
CA ALA A 267 5.14 14.48 -5.30
C ALA A 267 4.28 15.49 -4.53
N ILE A 268 4.91 16.29 -3.67
CA ILE A 268 4.24 17.32 -2.89
C ILE A 268 3.80 18.50 -3.77
N ARG A 269 4.63 18.95 -4.74
CA ARG A 269 4.20 19.94 -5.74
C ARG A 269 2.96 19.48 -6.52
N ARG A 270 2.91 18.21 -6.93
CA ARG A 270 1.73 17.61 -7.59
C ARG A 270 0.52 17.59 -6.68
N SER A 271 0.71 17.31 -5.39
CA SER A 271 -0.37 17.30 -4.40
C SER A 271 -1.02 18.68 -4.24
N PHE A 272 -0.23 19.75 -4.31
CA PHE A 272 -0.70 21.14 -4.16
C PHE A 272 -1.34 21.73 -5.42
N ARG A 273 -0.94 21.26 -6.60
CA ARG A 273 -1.35 21.85 -7.89
C ARG A 273 -2.88 21.92 -8.01
N GLY A 274 -3.40 23.16 -8.14
CA GLY A 274 -4.82 23.46 -8.27
C GLY A 274 -5.64 23.30 -6.99
N ARG A 275 -4.98 23.09 -5.83
CA ARG A 275 -5.62 22.90 -4.52
C ARG A 275 -5.29 23.98 -3.52
N ILE A 276 -4.19 24.71 -3.69
CA ILE A 276 -3.81 25.84 -2.85
C ILE A 276 -3.78 27.12 -3.67
N ASN A 277 -4.25 28.21 -3.08
CA ASN A 277 -4.04 29.57 -3.54
C ASN A 277 -3.61 30.39 -2.33
N ALA A 278 -2.30 30.57 -2.18
CA ALA A 278 -1.74 31.29 -1.04
C ALA A 278 -2.19 32.75 -1.00
N SER A 279 -2.20 33.44 -2.15
CA SER A 279 -2.62 34.85 -2.26
C SER A 279 -4.05 35.14 -1.78
N GLU A 280 -4.95 34.16 -1.86
CA GLU A 280 -6.34 34.25 -1.37
C GLU A 280 -6.56 33.58 -0.02
N GLY A 281 -5.53 32.94 0.56
CA GLY A 281 -5.64 32.10 1.76
C GLY A 281 -6.69 30.99 1.60
N ARG A 282 -6.74 30.38 0.42
CA ARG A 282 -7.82 29.47 0.01
C ARG A 282 -7.29 28.09 -0.36
N VAL A 283 -7.92 27.07 0.21
CA VAL A 283 -7.75 25.66 -0.17
C VAL A 283 -8.98 25.20 -0.95
N VAL A 284 -8.77 24.47 -2.05
CA VAL A 284 -9.81 23.94 -2.93
C VAL A 284 -9.69 22.41 -2.98
N LEU A 285 -10.63 21.73 -2.34
CA LEU A 285 -10.73 20.27 -2.30
C LEU A 285 -12.06 19.83 -2.91
N GLY A 286 -12.08 19.62 -4.23
CA GLY A 286 -13.31 19.27 -4.95
C GLY A 286 -14.01 18.02 -4.42
N GLY A 287 -13.24 17.00 -4.00
CA GLY A 287 -13.78 15.73 -3.51
C GLY A 287 -14.49 15.78 -2.16
N VAL A 288 -14.46 16.92 -1.46
CA VAL A 288 -15.20 17.14 -0.19
C VAL A 288 -16.14 18.34 -0.25
N ALA A 289 -16.23 19.03 -1.40
CA ALA A 289 -16.95 20.29 -1.52
C ALA A 289 -18.45 20.15 -1.23
N ASP A 290 -19.07 19.05 -1.69
CA ASP A 290 -20.49 18.77 -1.47
C ASP A 290 -20.82 18.52 0.02
N TYR A 291 -19.81 18.18 0.82
CA TYR A 291 -19.94 17.89 2.26
C TYR A 291 -19.44 19.02 3.16
N ALA A 292 -19.10 20.19 2.59
CA ALA A 292 -18.57 21.34 3.32
C ALA A 292 -19.39 21.69 4.57
N GLN A 293 -20.72 21.75 4.45
CA GLN A 293 -21.58 22.09 5.58
C GLN A 293 -21.55 21.06 6.71
N GLN A 294 -21.46 19.76 6.39
CA GLN A 294 -21.33 18.70 7.39
C GLN A 294 -19.98 18.77 8.08
N LEU A 295 -18.90 19.00 7.32
CA LEU A 295 -17.55 19.15 7.86
C LEU A 295 -17.41 20.37 8.78
N MET A 296 -18.00 21.51 8.42
CA MET A 296 -18.04 22.70 9.27
C MET A 296 -18.73 22.43 10.63
N LYS A 297 -19.79 21.61 10.61
CA LYS A 297 -20.59 21.25 11.78
C LYS A 297 -20.07 20.01 12.53
N ALA A 298 -18.97 19.43 12.07
CA ALA A 298 -18.37 18.26 12.70
C ALA A 298 -18.08 18.54 14.19
N ARG A 299 -18.49 17.58 15.03
CA ARG A 299 -18.29 17.64 16.48
C ARG A 299 -17.02 16.90 16.90
N ARG A 300 -16.63 15.90 16.14
CA ARG A 300 -15.45 15.06 16.33
C ARG A 300 -14.93 14.56 14.99
N VAL A 301 -13.61 14.45 14.89
CA VAL A 301 -12.93 13.72 13.82
C VAL A 301 -12.27 12.47 14.41
N VAL A 302 -12.45 11.31 13.78
CA VAL A 302 -11.73 10.08 14.11
C VAL A 302 -10.89 9.71 12.90
N LEU A 303 -9.57 9.68 13.06
CA LEU A 303 -8.64 9.30 11.99
C LEU A 303 -8.24 7.82 12.18
N LEU A 304 -8.47 7.03 11.14
CA LEU A 304 -8.19 5.59 11.12
C LEU A 304 -7.04 5.29 10.18
N GLY A 305 -6.10 4.46 10.62
CA GLY A 305 -4.97 4.03 9.81
C GLY A 305 -4.31 2.76 10.36
N GLN A 306 -3.35 2.25 9.60
CA GLN A 306 -2.48 1.14 10.00
C GLN A 306 -1.03 1.47 9.67
N GLY A 307 -0.09 1.03 10.52
CA GLY A 307 1.35 1.29 10.34
C GLY A 307 1.66 2.76 10.11
N THR A 308 2.42 3.07 9.06
CA THR A 308 2.76 4.45 8.67
C THR A 308 1.54 5.38 8.49
N ALA A 309 0.40 4.87 8.00
CA ALA A 309 -0.82 5.67 7.86
C ALA A 309 -1.45 6.02 9.23
N LEU A 310 -1.24 5.20 10.26
CA LEU A 310 -1.61 5.54 11.62
C LEU A 310 -0.72 6.66 12.16
N HIS A 311 0.58 6.63 11.90
CA HIS A 311 1.47 7.70 12.34
C HIS A 311 1.09 9.05 11.71
N SER A 312 0.67 9.07 10.43
CA SER A 312 0.17 10.31 9.82
C SER A 312 -1.19 10.74 10.41
N ALA A 313 -2.07 9.80 10.76
CA ALA A 313 -3.28 10.07 11.53
C ALA A 313 -2.97 10.70 12.91
N MET A 314 -1.94 10.21 13.60
CA MET A 314 -1.47 10.74 14.89
C MET A 314 -0.96 12.18 14.77
N VAL A 315 -0.21 12.52 13.71
CA VAL A 315 0.12 13.93 13.42
C VAL A 315 -1.16 14.71 13.09
N GLY A 316 -2.04 14.12 12.28
CA GLY A 316 -3.29 14.70 11.84
C GLY A 316 -4.22 15.11 12.97
N LYS A 317 -4.24 14.36 14.07
CA LYS A 317 -4.93 14.74 15.30
C LYS A 317 -4.52 16.14 15.78
N TYR A 318 -3.22 16.37 15.96
CA TYR A 318 -2.71 17.66 16.39
C TYR A 318 -3.05 18.76 15.36
N ILE A 319 -2.95 18.45 14.07
CA ILE A 319 -3.27 19.40 12.98
C ILE A 319 -4.75 19.82 13.02
N PHE A 320 -5.69 18.88 13.18
CA PHE A 320 -7.12 19.18 13.25
C PHE A 320 -7.49 19.96 14.52
N GLU A 321 -6.91 19.60 15.67
CA GLU A 321 -7.12 20.33 16.93
C GLU A 321 -6.57 21.76 16.86
N GLU A 322 -5.43 21.96 16.19
CA GLU A 322 -4.80 23.28 16.03
C GLU A 322 -5.55 24.15 15.01
N LEU A 323 -5.72 23.66 13.77
CA LEU A 323 -6.23 24.48 12.66
C LEU A 323 -7.76 24.54 12.61
N ALA A 324 -8.44 23.42 12.87
CA ALA A 324 -9.90 23.33 12.73
C ALA A 324 -10.63 23.51 14.07
N ARG A 325 -9.93 23.41 15.21
CA ARG A 325 -10.51 23.43 16.57
C ARG A 325 -11.61 22.38 16.75
N ILE A 326 -11.38 21.18 16.23
CA ILE A 326 -12.28 20.02 16.37
C ILE A 326 -11.57 18.95 17.20
N PRO A 327 -12.21 18.39 18.25
CA PRO A 327 -11.68 17.23 18.95
C PRO A 327 -11.34 16.10 17.96
N ALA A 328 -10.10 15.62 18.01
CA ALA A 328 -9.64 14.58 17.11
C ALA A 328 -9.15 13.34 17.88
N GLU A 329 -9.54 12.18 17.39
CA GLU A 329 -9.15 10.88 17.92
C GLU A 329 -8.45 10.07 16.84
N VAL A 330 -7.59 9.14 17.25
CA VAL A 330 -6.84 8.28 16.34
C VAL A 330 -6.95 6.87 16.88
N ASP A 331 -7.29 5.93 16.01
CA ASP A 331 -7.39 4.53 16.36
C ASP A 331 -6.70 3.65 15.31
N TYR A 332 -6.13 2.55 15.80
CA TYR A 332 -5.82 1.40 14.97
C TYR A 332 -7.13 0.90 14.35
N ALA A 333 -7.19 0.82 13.03
CA ALA A 333 -8.41 0.42 12.34
C ALA A 333 -8.88 -0.98 12.77
N SER A 334 -7.93 -1.91 12.98
CA SER A 334 -8.16 -3.26 13.48
C SER A 334 -8.88 -3.26 14.83
N GLU A 335 -8.43 -2.43 15.78
CA GLU A 335 -9.04 -2.36 17.11
C GLU A 335 -10.39 -1.62 17.11
N PHE A 336 -10.54 -0.59 16.26
CA PHE A 336 -11.76 0.21 16.17
C PHE A 336 -12.98 -0.65 15.86
N ARG A 337 -12.86 -1.56 14.90
CA ARG A 337 -13.90 -2.51 14.50
C ARG A 337 -14.35 -3.41 15.65
N TYR A 338 -13.41 -3.95 16.41
CA TYR A 338 -13.67 -5.02 17.38
C TYR A 338 -14.09 -4.54 18.77
N ARG A 339 -14.02 -3.23 19.04
CA ARG A 339 -14.33 -2.67 20.37
C ARG A 339 -15.74 -2.08 20.52
N ASN A 340 -16.65 -2.35 19.58
CA ASN A 340 -17.99 -1.74 19.52
C ASN A 340 -17.91 -0.20 19.59
N PRO A 341 -17.42 0.47 18.52
CA PRO A 341 -17.01 1.86 18.57
C PRO A 341 -18.19 2.80 18.84
N ILE A 342 -17.92 3.83 19.64
CA ILE A 342 -18.88 4.91 19.91
C ILE A 342 -18.85 5.86 18.72
N VAL A 343 -19.96 5.95 17.99
CA VAL A 343 -20.14 6.85 16.84
C VAL A 343 -21.39 7.69 17.10
N GLU A 344 -21.18 8.98 17.38
CA GLU A 344 -22.25 9.93 17.70
C GLU A 344 -22.56 10.84 16.49
N ASP A 345 -23.73 11.48 16.50
CA ASP A 345 -24.14 12.45 15.49
C ASP A 345 -23.09 13.55 15.28
N GLY A 346 -22.70 13.77 14.03
CA GLY A 346 -21.67 14.74 13.66
C GLY A 346 -20.24 14.24 13.83
N THR A 347 -20.04 12.92 14.01
CA THR A 347 -18.73 12.26 13.87
C THR A 347 -18.34 12.18 12.40
N VAL A 348 -17.12 12.63 12.10
CA VAL A 348 -16.47 12.43 10.80
C VAL A 348 -15.36 11.41 10.97
N VAL A 349 -15.36 10.36 10.16
CA VAL A 349 -14.33 9.32 10.15
C VAL A 349 -13.48 9.48 8.90
N ILE A 350 -12.16 9.57 9.08
CA ILE A 350 -11.20 9.71 7.99
C ILE A 350 -10.36 8.45 7.91
N ALA A 351 -10.58 7.63 6.87
CA ALA A 351 -9.78 6.45 6.58
C ALA A 351 -8.55 6.83 5.75
N ILE A 352 -7.36 6.64 6.32
CA ILE A 352 -6.08 6.94 5.68
C ILE A 352 -5.46 5.63 5.19
N SER A 353 -5.21 5.54 3.88
CA SER A 353 -4.56 4.36 3.30
C SER A 353 -3.85 4.72 2.00
N GLN A 354 -2.56 4.39 1.87
CA GLN A 354 -1.85 4.58 0.61
C GLN A 354 -2.53 3.80 -0.53
N SER A 355 -2.81 2.51 -0.30
CA SER A 355 -3.36 1.62 -1.32
C SER A 355 -4.86 1.78 -1.51
N GLY A 356 -5.58 2.22 -0.47
CA GLY A 356 -7.05 2.21 -0.45
C GLY A 356 -7.66 0.81 -0.39
N GLU A 357 -6.85 -0.23 -0.15
CA GLU A 357 -7.27 -1.64 -0.12
C GLU A 357 -6.97 -2.32 1.24
N THR A 358 -6.41 -1.60 2.21
CA THR A 358 -6.10 -2.16 3.54
C THR A 358 -7.37 -2.65 4.23
N LEU A 359 -7.49 -3.95 4.47
CA LEU A 359 -8.75 -4.58 4.88
C LEU A 359 -9.28 -4.01 6.20
N ASP A 360 -8.44 -3.91 7.23
CA ASP A 360 -8.84 -3.34 8.52
C ASP A 360 -9.38 -1.91 8.38
N SER A 361 -8.70 -1.07 7.59
CA SER A 361 -9.12 0.31 7.34
C SER A 361 -10.45 0.38 6.59
N LEU A 362 -10.64 -0.51 5.62
CA LEU A 362 -11.89 -0.63 4.86
C LEU A 362 -13.05 -1.05 5.78
N GLU A 363 -12.86 -2.11 6.57
CA GLU A 363 -13.89 -2.64 7.47
C GLU A 363 -14.23 -1.68 8.62
N ALA A 364 -13.23 -1.04 9.22
CA ALA A 364 -13.46 -0.02 10.25
C ALA A 364 -14.24 1.19 9.73
N MET A 365 -13.97 1.59 8.48
CA MET A 365 -14.71 2.66 7.80
C MET A 365 -16.14 2.26 7.46
N ARG A 366 -16.37 1.02 7.00
CA ARG A 366 -17.71 0.45 6.81
C ARG A 366 -18.50 0.43 8.12
N GLU A 367 -17.89 -0.03 9.21
CA GLU A 367 -18.51 -0.06 10.55
C GLU A 367 -18.92 1.34 11.02
N ALA A 368 -18.02 2.33 10.86
CA ALA A 368 -18.33 3.72 11.16
C ALA A 368 -19.50 4.26 10.34
N ARG A 369 -19.53 3.95 9.03
CA ARG A 369 -20.60 4.37 8.11
C ARG A 369 -21.94 3.76 8.48
N GLN A 370 -21.97 2.47 8.81
CA GLN A 370 -23.18 1.78 9.25
C GLN A 370 -23.77 2.39 10.52
N ARG A 371 -22.92 2.99 11.37
CA ARG A 371 -23.32 3.73 12.58
C ARG A 371 -23.66 5.20 12.33
N GLY A 372 -23.62 5.67 11.08
CA GLY A 372 -24.04 7.01 10.69
C GLY A 372 -22.95 8.09 10.69
N ALA A 373 -21.67 7.71 10.78
CA ALA A 373 -20.58 8.67 10.57
C ALA A 373 -20.52 9.12 9.11
N LEU A 374 -20.13 10.38 8.88
CA LEU A 374 -19.65 10.82 7.57
C LEU A 374 -18.26 10.21 7.33
N THR A 375 -18.07 9.45 6.24
CA THR A 375 -16.78 8.81 5.96
C THR A 375 -16.00 9.54 4.86
N LEU A 376 -14.73 9.82 5.13
CA LEU A 376 -13.79 10.41 4.18
C LEU A 376 -12.62 9.47 3.88
N GLY A 377 -12.26 9.33 2.60
CA GLY A 377 -11.06 8.59 2.18
C GLY A 377 -9.88 9.52 1.89
N LEU A 378 -8.73 9.31 2.53
CA LEU A 378 -7.44 9.91 2.16
C LEU A 378 -6.55 8.84 1.55
N VAL A 379 -6.55 8.75 0.22
CA VAL A 379 -5.98 7.62 -0.52
C VAL A 379 -5.10 8.05 -1.68
N ASN A 380 -4.13 7.23 -2.07
CA ASN A 380 -3.28 7.55 -3.23
C ASN A 380 -3.79 6.92 -4.54
N VAL A 381 -4.32 5.69 -4.45
CA VAL A 381 -4.74 4.91 -5.62
C VAL A 381 -6.15 5.31 -6.04
N VAL A 382 -6.26 5.81 -7.28
CA VAL A 382 -7.54 6.15 -7.93
C VAL A 382 -8.37 4.89 -8.12
N GLY A 383 -9.67 4.98 -7.89
CA GLY A 383 -10.59 3.85 -8.01
C GLY A 383 -10.48 2.79 -6.90
N SER A 384 -9.57 2.92 -5.94
CA SER A 384 -9.47 1.95 -4.83
C SER A 384 -10.78 1.78 -4.05
N THR A 385 -10.92 0.64 -3.36
CA THR A 385 -12.16 0.27 -2.66
C THR A 385 -12.56 1.31 -1.61
N ILE A 386 -11.62 1.81 -0.78
CA ILE A 386 -11.90 2.91 0.15
C ILE A 386 -12.35 4.18 -0.59
N ALA A 387 -11.76 4.50 -1.75
CA ALA A 387 -12.15 5.68 -2.52
C ALA A 387 -13.59 5.60 -3.04
N ARG A 388 -14.06 4.40 -3.40
CA ARG A 388 -15.42 4.18 -3.92
C ARG A 388 -16.48 4.15 -2.83
N GLU A 389 -16.13 3.63 -1.66
CA GLU A 389 -17.10 3.35 -0.60
C GLU A 389 -17.22 4.47 0.45
N THR A 390 -16.30 5.42 0.45
CA THR A 390 -16.41 6.62 1.29
C THR A 390 -17.41 7.61 0.71
N ASP A 391 -18.02 8.44 1.56
CA ASP A 391 -18.98 9.45 1.11
C ASP A 391 -18.30 10.58 0.31
N ALA A 392 -17.04 10.89 0.68
CA ALA A 392 -16.18 11.89 0.06
C ALA A 392 -14.70 11.56 0.29
N GLY A 393 -13.78 12.29 -0.32
CA GLY A 393 -12.35 12.01 -0.12
C GLY A 393 -11.40 12.95 -0.84
N VAL A 394 -10.10 12.74 -0.58
CA VAL A 394 -9.02 13.50 -1.22
C VAL A 394 -7.90 12.55 -1.63
N TYR A 395 -7.57 12.57 -2.93
CA TYR A 395 -6.42 11.83 -3.44
C TYR A 395 -5.10 12.52 -3.08
N LEU A 396 -4.12 11.77 -2.58
CA LEU A 396 -2.81 12.32 -2.20
C LEU A 396 -2.06 12.91 -3.41
N ARG A 397 -2.18 12.27 -4.59
CA ARG A 397 -1.48 12.62 -5.84
C ARG A 397 0.05 12.59 -5.75
N VAL A 398 0.59 11.66 -4.98
CA VAL A 398 2.06 11.49 -4.86
C VAL A 398 2.64 10.61 -5.98
N GLY A 399 1.79 9.97 -6.79
CA GLY A 399 2.19 8.99 -7.81
C GLY A 399 2.30 7.58 -7.21
N PRO A 400 2.48 6.54 -8.04
CA PRO A 400 2.62 5.16 -7.58
C PRO A 400 3.77 5.01 -6.59
N GLU A 401 3.60 4.20 -5.54
CA GLU A 401 4.66 3.89 -4.57
C GLU A 401 4.81 2.37 -4.52
N ILE A 402 5.98 1.89 -4.93
CA ILE A 402 6.35 0.50 -5.18
C ILE A 402 7.10 -0.08 -3.97
N GLY A 403 8.04 0.67 -3.38
CA GLY A 403 8.82 0.21 -2.23
C GLY A 403 7.91 -0.13 -1.05
N VAL A 404 8.13 -1.27 -0.39
CA VAL A 404 7.23 -1.75 0.69
C VAL A 404 7.08 -0.71 1.80
N ALA A 405 8.20 -0.13 2.26
CA ALA A 405 8.20 0.93 3.25
C ALA A 405 7.66 2.25 2.65
N SER A 406 6.53 2.74 3.18
CA SER A 406 5.93 4.01 2.76
C SER A 406 6.87 5.20 3.03
N THR A 407 7.02 6.10 2.05
CA THR A 407 7.88 7.30 2.13
C THR A 407 7.11 8.54 1.66
N LYS A 408 7.03 8.79 0.35
CA LYS A 408 6.29 9.92 -0.24
C LYS A 408 4.80 9.88 0.08
N ALA A 409 4.22 8.69 0.27
CA ALA A 409 2.83 8.58 0.72
C ALA A 409 2.62 9.15 2.12
N PHE A 410 3.56 8.97 3.06
CA PHE A 410 3.46 9.55 4.41
C PHE A 410 3.44 11.08 4.35
N VAL A 411 4.40 11.69 3.64
CA VAL A 411 4.45 13.16 3.51
C VAL A 411 3.26 13.70 2.72
N GLY A 412 2.79 12.96 1.70
CA GLY A 412 1.55 13.27 0.99
C GLY A 412 0.30 13.21 1.87
N GLN A 413 0.22 12.25 2.80
CA GLN A 413 -0.86 12.18 3.79
C GLN A 413 -0.82 13.41 4.69
N LEU A 414 0.33 13.76 5.24
CA LEU A 414 0.48 14.96 6.07
C LEU A 414 0.06 16.22 5.31
N ALA A 415 0.56 16.42 4.09
CA ALA A 415 0.19 17.54 3.23
C ALA A 415 -1.32 17.62 2.98
N THR A 416 -1.95 16.48 2.72
CA THR A 416 -3.40 16.40 2.45
C THR A 416 -4.22 16.64 3.71
N ILE A 417 -3.80 16.12 4.86
CA ILE A 417 -4.42 16.38 6.16
C ILE A 417 -4.34 17.86 6.51
N THR A 418 -3.17 18.50 6.32
CA THR A 418 -3.00 19.94 6.55
C THR A 418 -3.93 20.76 5.66
N MET A 419 -4.01 20.45 4.37
CA MET A 419 -4.95 21.11 3.46
C MET A 419 -6.41 20.91 3.90
N LEU A 420 -6.80 19.70 4.30
CA LEU A 420 -8.16 19.40 4.75
C LEU A 420 -8.50 20.14 6.06
N ALA A 421 -7.60 20.12 7.04
CA ALA A 421 -7.78 20.82 8.31
C ALA A 421 -7.84 22.34 8.12
N ALA A 422 -7.01 22.90 7.24
CA ALA A 422 -7.09 24.32 6.87
C ALA A 422 -8.41 24.66 6.15
N TYR A 423 -8.86 23.80 5.22
CA TYR A 423 -10.14 23.93 4.53
C TYR A 423 -11.32 23.96 5.52
N VAL A 424 -11.37 23.03 6.47
CA VAL A 424 -12.42 23.00 7.50
C VAL A 424 -12.26 24.18 8.46
N GLY A 425 -11.03 24.52 8.87
CA GLY A 425 -10.73 25.63 9.76
C GLY A 425 -11.21 26.98 9.23
N ARG A 426 -11.05 27.24 7.92
CA ARG A 426 -11.53 28.47 7.26
C ARG A 426 -13.05 28.62 7.31
N GLN A 427 -13.79 27.52 7.32
CA GLN A 427 -15.25 27.53 7.46
C GLN A 427 -15.70 27.74 8.92
N ARG A 428 -14.77 27.70 9.87
CA ARG A 428 -15.02 27.88 11.30
C ARG A 428 -14.41 29.20 11.78
N GLN A 429 -13.26 29.15 12.43
CA GLN A 429 -12.66 30.31 13.13
C GLN A 429 -11.25 30.65 12.64
N LEU A 430 -10.67 29.87 11.73
CA LEU A 430 -9.30 30.10 11.28
C LEU A 430 -9.25 31.32 10.36
N ALA A 431 -8.41 32.31 10.70
CA ALA A 431 -8.29 33.55 9.95
C ALA A 431 -7.69 33.31 8.55
N SER A 432 -8.14 34.11 7.56
CA SER A 432 -7.64 34.01 6.18
C SER A 432 -6.14 34.27 6.08
N GLN A 433 -5.64 35.22 6.89
CA GLN A 433 -4.23 35.59 6.94
C GLN A 433 -3.36 34.44 7.44
N THR A 434 -3.77 33.78 8.53
CA THR A 434 -3.06 32.59 9.06
C THR A 434 -3.01 31.47 8.03
N VAL A 435 -4.08 31.28 7.25
CA VAL A 435 -4.06 30.30 6.17
C VAL A 435 -3.17 30.75 5.01
N SER A 436 -3.19 32.02 4.62
CA SER A 436 -2.26 32.56 3.61
C SER A 436 -0.81 32.25 3.99
N GLU A 437 -0.40 32.59 5.22
CA GLU A 437 0.95 32.36 5.73
C GLU A 437 1.30 30.87 5.77
N LEU A 438 0.36 30.01 6.18
CA LEU A 438 0.55 28.55 6.15
C LEU A 438 0.72 28.03 4.72
N LEU A 439 -0.06 28.53 3.76
CA LEU A 439 0.00 28.12 2.36
C LEU A 439 1.29 28.60 1.70
N ASP A 440 1.76 29.81 2.00
CA ASP A 440 3.07 30.31 1.54
C ASP A 440 4.20 29.37 2.00
N GLN A 441 4.15 28.92 3.26
CA GLN A 441 5.13 27.97 3.80
C GLN A 441 5.00 26.57 3.18
N LEU A 442 3.80 26.11 2.86
CA LEU A 442 3.59 24.87 2.11
C LEU A 442 4.19 24.97 0.70
N GLU A 443 4.08 26.11 0.01
CA GLU A 443 4.67 26.30 -1.32
C GLU A 443 6.21 26.18 -1.32
N LEU A 444 6.88 26.59 -0.23
CA LEU A 444 8.33 26.48 -0.04
C LEU A 444 8.78 25.07 0.40
N LEU A 445 7.87 24.29 0.97
CA LEU A 445 8.18 22.98 1.57
C LEU A 445 8.89 22.00 0.60
N PRO A 446 8.55 21.89 -0.69
CA PRO A 446 9.28 21.03 -1.63
C PRO A 446 10.77 21.37 -1.72
N ASP A 447 11.14 22.64 -1.70
CA ASP A 447 12.53 23.08 -1.79
C ASP A 447 13.27 22.79 -0.48
N HIS A 448 12.60 22.97 0.66
CA HIS A 448 13.13 22.56 1.97
C HIS A 448 13.36 21.05 2.06
N ILE A 449 12.43 20.23 1.56
CA ILE A 449 12.60 18.76 1.49
C ILE A 449 13.82 18.41 0.61
N GLN A 450 14.00 19.10 -0.53
CA GLN A 450 15.17 18.88 -1.39
C GLN A 450 16.48 19.17 -0.64
N GLY A 451 16.56 20.29 0.08
CA GLY A 451 17.75 20.62 0.87
C GLY A 451 18.09 19.59 1.96
N VAL A 452 17.09 18.89 2.51
CA VAL A 452 17.31 17.78 3.44
C VAL A 452 17.77 16.51 2.71
N ILE A 453 17.21 16.22 1.54
CA ILE A 453 17.63 15.08 0.71
C ILE A 453 19.08 15.21 0.27
N ASP A 454 19.53 16.43 -0.03
CA ASP A 454 20.91 16.72 -0.44
C ASP A 454 21.94 16.39 0.68
N GLN A 455 21.48 16.19 1.93
CA GLN A 455 22.32 15.74 3.06
C GLN A 455 22.46 14.21 3.15
N SER A 456 21.93 13.44 2.18
CA SER A 456 21.89 11.98 2.20
C SER A 456 23.24 11.31 2.49
N GLU A 457 24.32 11.78 1.88
CA GLU A 457 25.67 11.23 2.10
C GLU A 457 26.17 11.46 3.55
N ALA A 458 25.91 12.64 4.11
CA ALA A 458 26.26 12.91 5.51
C ALA A 458 25.44 12.05 6.47
N ILE A 459 24.15 11.83 6.16
CA ILE A 459 23.29 10.92 6.93
C ILE A 459 23.81 9.48 6.85
N ARG A 460 24.28 9.03 5.69
CA ARG A 460 24.91 7.70 5.54
C ARG A 460 26.12 7.56 6.45
N ASP A 461 27.00 8.55 6.45
CA ASP A 461 28.26 8.51 7.21
C ASP A 461 28.00 8.51 8.73
N VAL A 462 27.00 9.24 9.21
CA VAL A 462 26.53 9.17 10.61
C VAL A 462 25.93 7.80 10.89
N THR A 463 25.04 7.31 10.04
CA THR A 463 24.36 6.02 10.21
C THR A 463 25.38 4.89 10.36
N ALA A 464 26.43 4.88 9.53
CA ALA A 464 27.50 3.88 9.54
C ALA A 464 28.21 3.74 10.90
N LYS A 465 28.25 4.78 11.72
CA LYS A 465 28.85 4.74 13.07
C LYS A 465 28.11 3.80 14.02
N TYR A 466 26.81 3.61 13.79
CA TYR A 466 25.90 2.99 14.77
C TYR A 466 25.25 1.69 14.29
N ILE A 467 25.42 1.29 13.01
CA ILE A 467 24.74 0.11 12.41
C ILE A 467 24.98 -1.21 13.12
N THR A 468 26.04 -1.33 13.93
CA THR A 468 26.37 -2.54 14.70
C THR A 468 25.55 -2.66 15.98
N ARG A 469 24.83 -1.60 16.38
CA ARG A 469 23.95 -1.59 17.55
C ARG A 469 22.57 -2.11 17.16
N GLU A 470 22.09 -3.11 17.89
CA GLU A 470 20.83 -3.81 17.59
C GLU A 470 19.59 -3.12 18.17
N ASN A 471 19.74 -2.24 19.17
CA ASN A 471 18.62 -1.55 19.83
C ASN A 471 18.78 -0.04 19.72
N TRP A 472 17.73 0.64 19.26
CA TRP A 472 17.70 2.09 19.05
C TRP A 472 16.41 2.66 19.63
N LEU A 473 16.49 3.85 20.23
CA LEU A 473 15.30 4.60 20.65
C LEU A 473 15.09 5.82 19.75
N PHE A 474 13.84 6.14 19.46
CA PHE A 474 13.42 7.34 18.74
C PHE A 474 12.48 8.16 19.62
N LEU A 475 12.80 9.43 19.84
CA LEU A 475 12.14 10.27 20.81
C LEU A 475 11.71 11.59 20.16
N GLY A 476 10.45 11.97 20.39
CA GLY A 476 9.89 13.23 19.93
C GLY A 476 8.82 13.74 20.87
N ARG A 477 8.36 14.96 20.66
CA ARG A 477 7.24 15.55 21.40
C ARG A 477 6.30 16.32 20.47
N GLY A 478 5.06 16.52 20.91
CA GLY A 478 4.03 17.21 20.13
C GLY A 478 3.85 16.58 18.75
N PHE A 479 3.85 17.42 17.72
CA PHE A 479 3.76 17.00 16.31
C PHE A 479 4.85 16.00 15.89
N ASN A 480 6.00 16.02 16.57
CA ASN A 480 7.16 15.18 16.24
C ASN A 480 7.21 13.85 17.01
N PHE A 481 6.33 13.61 17.99
CA PHE A 481 6.23 12.28 18.61
C PHE A 481 5.84 11.20 17.59
N PRO A 482 4.79 11.38 16.77
CA PRO A 482 4.47 10.41 15.73
C PRO A 482 5.56 10.27 14.66
N VAL A 483 6.37 11.30 14.43
CA VAL A 483 7.52 11.22 13.52
C VAL A 483 8.61 10.31 14.09
N ALA A 484 8.83 10.34 15.41
CA ALA A 484 9.74 9.42 16.08
C ALA A 484 9.26 7.97 15.96
N LEU A 485 7.95 7.72 16.11
CA LEU A 485 7.35 6.40 15.83
C LEU A 485 7.57 5.97 14.38
N GLU A 486 7.41 6.88 13.42
CA GLU A 486 7.62 6.60 12.00
C GLU A 486 9.08 6.28 11.69
N GLY A 487 10.03 7.05 12.21
CA GLY A 487 11.47 6.78 12.06
C GLY A 487 11.86 5.41 12.62
N ALA A 488 11.36 5.06 13.81
CA ALA A 488 11.56 3.74 14.39
C ALA A 488 10.93 2.62 13.55
N LEU A 489 9.72 2.83 13.03
CA LEU A 489 9.06 1.86 12.16
C LEU A 489 9.87 1.64 10.87
N LYS A 490 10.32 2.70 10.19
CA LYS A 490 11.16 2.58 9.00
C LYS A 490 12.43 1.81 9.31
N LEU A 491 13.18 2.20 10.35
CA LEU A 491 14.42 1.50 10.69
C LEU A 491 14.17 0.01 10.96
N LYS A 492 13.11 -0.32 11.70
CA LYS A 492 12.71 -1.70 12.01
C LYS A 492 12.33 -2.50 10.78
N GLU A 493 11.53 -1.94 9.88
CA GLU A 493 11.00 -2.62 8.70
C GLU A 493 12.10 -3.10 7.75
N ILE A 494 13.08 -2.25 7.44
CA ILE A 494 14.04 -2.53 6.36
C ILE A 494 15.44 -2.90 6.83
N SER A 495 15.86 -2.47 8.02
CA SER A 495 17.19 -2.81 8.56
C SER A 495 17.18 -3.97 9.54
N TYR A 496 16.01 -4.30 10.10
CA TYR A 496 15.80 -5.27 11.19
C TYR A 496 16.51 -4.92 12.51
N ILE A 497 16.95 -3.67 12.68
CA ILE A 497 17.34 -3.13 13.99
C ILE A 497 16.08 -3.03 14.85
N HIS A 498 16.17 -3.41 16.12
CA HIS A 498 15.09 -3.22 17.07
C HIS A 498 14.99 -1.73 17.46
N ALA A 499 14.17 -1.01 16.71
CA ALA A 499 13.91 0.40 16.94
C ALA A 499 12.55 0.61 17.64
N GLU A 500 12.54 1.41 18.69
CA GLU A 500 11.32 1.76 19.44
C GLU A 500 11.14 3.28 19.47
N GLY A 501 9.95 3.75 19.06
CA GLY A 501 9.58 5.15 19.13
C GLY A 501 8.66 5.43 20.32
N MET A 502 8.85 6.56 21.00
CA MET A 502 7.99 6.94 22.13
C MET A 502 8.01 8.46 22.38
N PRO A 503 7.07 9.01 23.17
CA PRO A 503 7.16 10.41 23.59
C PRO A 503 8.41 10.61 24.45
N ALA A 504 9.20 11.65 24.18
CA ALA A 504 10.46 11.88 24.90
C ALA A 504 10.26 12.03 26.42
N ALA A 505 9.08 12.49 26.86
CA ALA A 505 8.74 12.62 28.28
C ALA A 505 8.67 11.28 29.02
N GLU A 506 8.32 10.20 28.32
CA GLU A 506 8.05 8.88 28.89
C GLU A 506 9.32 8.11 29.22
N ILE A 507 10.49 8.57 28.75
CA ILE A 507 11.75 7.85 28.95
C ILE A 507 12.00 7.54 30.44
N LYS A 508 11.80 8.52 31.32
CA LYS A 508 12.00 8.37 32.77
C LYS A 508 10.99 7.45 33.46
N HIS A 509 9.92 7.05 32.79
CA HIS A 509 8.85 6.23 33.35
C HIS A 509 9.08 4.72 33.14
N GLY A 510 10.32 4.32 32.82
CA GLY A 510 10.72 2.92 32.66
C GLY A 510 11.76 2.73 31.55
N PRO A 511 11.51 3.20 30.31
CA PRO A 511 12.39 2.97 29.15
C PRO A 511 13.84 3.42 29.33
N ILE A 512 14.09 4.41 30.19
CA ILE A 512 15.44 4.90 30.48
C ILE A 512 16.37 3.82 31.06
N ALA A 513 15.82 2.73 31.61
CA ALA A 513 16.58 1.59 32.09
C ALA A 513 17.24 0.79 30.95
N LEU A 514 16.81 0.97 29.71
CA LEU A 514 17.42 0.37 28.52
C LEU A 514 18.66 1.12 28.04
N ILE A 515 18.84 2.38 28.45
CA ILE A 515 19.99 3.19 28.04
C ILE A 515 21.26 2.59 28.62
N ASP A 516 22.13 2.09 27.75
CA ASP A 516 23.48 1.64 28.06
C ASP A 516 24.53 2.43 27.25
N ASP A 517 25.81 2.15 27.53
CA ASP A 517 26.94 2.87 26.95
C ASP A 517 27.01 2.71 25.42
N GLY A 518 26.78 3.82 24.74
CA GLY A 518 26.76 3.93 23.29
C GLY A 518 25.48 3.41 22.62
N MET A 519 24.38 3.23 23.38
CA MET A 519 23.07 2.99 22.78
C MET A 519 22.65 4.19 21.92
N PRO A 520 22.30 4.02 20.63
CA PRO A 520 21.84 5.12 19.79
C PRO A 520 20.43 5.56 20.19
N VAL A 521 20.29 6.87 20.40
CA VAL A 521 19.01 7.51 20.72
C VAL A 521 18.79 8.68 19.77
N VAL A 522 17.81 8.54 18.88
CA VAL A 522 17.45 9.54 17.89
C VAL A 522 16.41 10.49 18.48
N PHE A 523 16.71 11.78 18.52
CA PHE A 523 15.77 12.82 18.96
C PHE A 523 15.29 13.67 17.77
N VAL A 524 13.99 13.93 17.69
CA VAL A 524 13.44 14.99 16.85
C VAL A 524 13.32 16.26 17.70
N ALA A 525 14.29 17.16 17.57
CA ALA A 525 14.55 18.29 18.47
C ALA A 525 14.59 19.64 17.71
N THR A 526 13.61 19.87 16.85
CA THR A 526 13.41 21.17 16.19
C THR A 526 12.96 22.25 17.17
N ARG A 527 13.19 23.52 16.82
CA ARG A 527 12.66 24.67 17.55
C ARG A 527 11.14 24.68 17.49
N ASN A 528 10.50 24.55 18.64
CA ASN A 528 9.06 24.52 18.79
C ASN A 528 8.65 24.91 20.22
N SER A 529 7.34 24.90 20.48
CA SER A 529 6.76 25.24 21.79
C SER A 529 7.26 24.36 22.96
N GLN A 530 7.86 23.20 22.67
CA GLN A 530 8.32 22.21 23.66
C GLN A 530 9.84 21.98 23.63
N TYR A 531 10.61 22.81 22.91
CA TYR A 531 12.05 22.65 22.68
C TYR A 531 12.86 22.44 23.96
N GLU A 532 12.71 23.34 24.95
CA GLU A 532 13.38 23.25 26.26
C GLU A 532 13.14 21.90 26.98
N LYS A 533 11.96 21.30 26.77
CA LYS A 533 11.63 20.00 27.37
C LYS A 533 12.35 18.86 26.66
N VAL A 534 12.54 18.97 25.34
CA VAL A 534 13.30 18.00 24.56
C VAL A 534 14.79 18.08 24.91
N VAL A 535 15.36 19.29 25.01
CA VAL A 535 16.74 19.52 25.48
C VAL A 535 16.99 18.88 26.84
N SER A 536 16.06 19.06 27.79
CA SER A 536 16.14 18.40 29.09
C SER A 536 16.12 16.87 29.00
N ASN A 537 15.38 16.29 28.05
CA ASN A 537 15.37 14.83 27.85
C ASN A 537 16.66 14.32 27.18
N ILE A 538 17.29 15.12 26.32
CA ILE A 538 18.60 14.81 25.73
C ILE A 538 19.65 14.67 26.84
N GLU A 539 19.73 15.64 27.76
CA GLU A 539 20.63 15.59 28.93
C GLU A 539 20.39 14.34 29.80
N GLU A 540 19.13 13.95 30.01
CA GLU A 540 18.78 12.73 30.75
C GLU A 540 19.35 11.47 30.09
N VAL A 541 19.32 11.38 28.76
CA VAL A 541 19.89 10.25 28.02
C VAL A 541 21.42 10.26 28.07
N ARG A 542 22.03 11.41 27.82
CA ARG A 542 23.49 11.57 27.82
C ARG A 542 24.12 11.23 29.16
N SER A 543 23.49 11.68 30.25
CA SER A 543 23.96 11.39 31.61
C SER A 543 23.99 9.90 31.96
N ARG A 544 23.43 9.03 31.10
CA ARG A 544 23.39 7.57 31.24
C ARG A 544 24.16 6.82 30.16
N GLY A 545 24.92 7.53 29.32
CA GLY A 545 25.80 6.93 28.30
C GLY A 545 25.16 6.70 26.94
N GLY A 546 23.91 7.13 26.72
CA GLY A 546 23.29 7.08 25.39
C GLY A 546 23.97 8.04 24.41
N HIS A 547 24.16 7.59 23.17
CA HIS A 547 24.66 8.43 22.07
C HIS A 547 23.49 9.07 21.33
N VAL A 548 23.46 10.39 21.31
CA VAL A 548 22.35 11.17 20.81
C VAL A 548 22.59 11.60 19.37
N ILE A 549 21.65 11.22 18.50
CA ILE A 549 21.55 11.68 17.11
C ILE A 549 20.34 12.61 17.04
N ALA A 550 20.51 13.88 16.69
CA ALA A 550 19.39 14.83 16.68
C ALA A 550 18.99 15.23 15.25
N VAL A 551 17.68 15.28 14.98
CA VAL A 551 17.11 16.07 13.89
C VAL A 551 16.77 17.45 14.45
N ALA A 552 17.47 18.49 14.01
CA ALA A 552 17.42 19.82 14.61
C ALA A 552 17.17 20.93 13.59
N THR A 553 16.69 22.07 14.04
CA THR A 553 16.56 23.26 13.20
C THR A 553 17.96 23.77 12.80
N GLU A 554 18.12 24.17 11.54
CA GLU A 554 19.35 24.80 11.04
C GLU A 554 19.84 25.95 11.95
N GLY A 555 21.13 25.94 12.28
CA GLY A 555 21.75 26.95 13.13
C GLY A 555 21.55 26.75 14.63
N ASP A 556 21.00 25.61 15.08
CA ASP A 556 20.86 25.34 16.51
C ASP A 556 22.17 24.91 17.19
N ASP A 557 22.90 25.90 17.71
CA ASP A 557 24.16 25.70 18.42
C ASP A 557 24.03 24.95 19.75
N GLU A 558 22.88 25.00 20.40
CA GLU A 558 22.68 24.30 21.67
C GLU A 558 22.57 22.80 21.42
N ILE A 559 21.72 22.37 20.49
CA ILE A 559 21.63 20.96 20.09
C ILE A 559 22.98 20.45 19.56
N ARG A 560 23.69 21.25 18.76
CA ARG A 560 25.03 20.92 18.26
C ARG A 560 26.05 20.62 19.35
N ASN A 561 25.98 21.33 20.48
CA ASN A 561 26.90 21.13 21.61
C ASN A 561 26.47 19.94 22.50
N LEU A 562 25.20 19.56 22.44
CA LEU A 562 24.65 18.46 23.24
C LEU A 562 24.71 17.12 22.53
N CYS A 563 24.64 17.06 21.20
CA CYS A 563 24.50 15.79 20.50
C CYS A 563 25.79 15.37 19.80
N GLU A 564 26.05 14.07 19.73
CA GLU A 564 27.19 13.52 19.02
C GLU A 564 27.07 13.70 17.50
N ASP A 565 25.85 13.61 16.98
CA ASP A 565 25.54 13.81 15.57
C ASP A 565 24.24 14.59 15.37
N VAL A 566 24.18 15.42 14.32
CA VAL A 566 23.02 16.28 14.03
C VAL A 566 22.69 16.27 12.54
N PHE A 567 21.41 16.08 12.22
CA PHE A 567 20.80 16.30 10.90
C PHE A 567 20.02 17.60 10.95
N TYR A 568 20.35 18.55 10.08
CA TYR A 568 19.68 19.84 10.08
C TYR A 568 18.51 19.87 9.12
N VAL A 569 17.41 20.50 9.55
CA VAL A 569 16.24 20.80 8.72
C VAL A 569 15.93 22.31 8.77
N PRO A 570 15.42 22.90 7.69
CA PRO A 570 15.02 24.31 7.68
C PRO A 570 13.96 24.63 8.74
N ASP A 571 13.96 25.88 9.22
CA ASP A 571 12.95 26.36 10.17
C ASP A 571 11.62 26.60 9.46
N VAL A 572 10.57 25.92 9.94
CA VAL A 572 9.20 26.02 9.41
C VAL A 572 8.20 26.02 10.57
N PRO A 573 6.96 26.51 10.35
CA PRO A 573 5.91 26.45 11.36
C PRO A 573 5.73 25.04 11.95
N GLU A 574 5.47 24.95 13.25
CA GLU A 574 5.43 23.69 14.01
C GLU A 574 4.52 22.61 13.35
N VAL A 575 3.38 23.04 12.80
CA VAL A 575 2.41 22.18 12.11
C VAL A 575 2.95 21.54 10.82
N LEU A 576 4.00 22.11 10.22
CA LEU A 576 4.63 21.63 8.99
C LEU A 576 5.93 20.85 9.24
N GLN A 577 6.54 20.99 10.43
CA GLN A 577 7.80 20.32 10.78
C GLN A 577 7.80 18.81 10.50
N PRO A 578 6.73 18.04 10.80
CA PRO A 578 6.69 16.60 10.54
C PRO A 578 7.00 16.18 9.10
N MET A 579 6.67 17.03 8.12
CA MET A 579 6.93 16.77 6.70
C MET A 579 8.42 16.90 6.35
N LEU A 580 9.20 17.65 7.13
CA LEU A 580 10.66 17.78 6.97
C LEU A 580 11.41 16.80 7.85
N THR A 581 11.03 16.70 9.13
CA THR A 581 11.78 15.93 10.13
C THR A 581 11.76 14.43 9.89
N VAL A 582 10.81 13.92 9.09
CA VAL A 582 10.76 12.50 8.72
C VAL A 582 11.78 12.12 7.64
N VAL A 583 12.14 13.05 6.75
CA VAL A 583 13.04 12.82 5.61
C VAL A 583 14.43 12.32 6.04
N PRO A 584 15.12 12.92 7.04
CA PRO A 584 16.42 12.40 7.46
C PRO A 584 16.29 11.03 8.13
N LEU A 585 15.15 10.73 8.77
CA LEU A 585 14.91 9.42 9.38
C LEU A 585 14.65 8.34 8.33
N GLN A 586 13.99 8.67 7.22
CA GLN A 586 13.83 7.78 6.07
C GLN A 586 15.18 7.46 5.43
N LEU A 587 16.05 8.48 5.24
CA LEU A 587 17.40 8.30 4.72
C LEU A 587 18.28 7.48 5.68
N LEU A 588 18.18 7.74 6.99
CA LEU A 588 18.87 6.95 8.02
C LEU A 588 18.45 5.48 7.95
N ALA A 589 17.15 5.20 7.86
CA ALA A 589 16.65 3.83 7.74
C ALA A 589 17.14 3.15 6.45
N TYR A 590 17.08 3.87 5.32
CA TYR A 590 17.56 3.40 4.02
C TYR A 590 19.04 3.02 4.09
N HIS A 591 19.89 3.94 4.54
CA HIS A 591 21.33 3.71 4.63
C HIS A 591 21.66 2.58 5.61
N ALA A 592 20.95 2.48 6.74
CA ALA A 592 21.13 1.38 7.68
C ALA A 592 20.81 0.01 7.03
N ALA A 593 19.74 -0.08 6.25
CA ALA A 593 19.38 -1.32 5.54
C ALA A 593 20.43 -1.71 4.50
N VAL A 594 20.86 -0.76 3.66
CA VAL A 594 21.89 -0.99 2.64
C VAL A 594 23.21 -1.42 3.28
N LEU A 595 23.67 -0.72 4.32
CA LEU A 595 24.91 -1.03 5.03
C LEU A 595 24.86 -2.40 5.74
N ARG A 596 23.67 -2.87 6.13
CA ARG A 596 23.46 -4.22 6.69
C ARG A 596 23.18 -5.29 5.62
N GLY A 597 23.27 -4.94 4.33
CA GLY A 597 23.02 -5.84 3.20
C GLY A 597 21.60 -6.41 3.19
N LYS A 598 20.61 -5.60 3.59
CA LYS A 598 19.19 -5.99 3.58
C LYS A 598 18.51 -5.53 2.29
N ASP A 599 17.49 -6.27 1.87
CA ASP A 599 16.63 -5.87 0.75
C ASP A 599 15.69 -4.75 1.22
N VAL A 600 15.92 -3.55 0.69
CA VAL A 600 15.21 -2.32 1.06
C VAL A 600 13.78 -2.31 0.51
N ASP A 601 13.60 -2.78 -0.72
CA ASP A 601 12.32 -2.68 -1.41
C ASP A 601 11.40 -3.86 -1.07
N LYS A 602 11.97 -5.02 -0.73
CA LYS A 602 11.26 -6.26 -0.40
C LYS A 602 11.76 -6.85 0.93
N PRO A 603 11.55 -6.16 2.06
CA PRO A 603 11.92 -6.64 3.38
C PRO A 603 11.14 -7.91 3.75
N ARG A 604 11.82 -8.87 4.39
CA ARG A 604 11.26 -10.18 4.74
C ARG A 604 9.97 -10.05 5.55
N ASN A 605 9.04 -10.97 5.33
CA ASN A 605 7.77 -11.07 6.06
C ASN A 605 6.81 -9.88 5.89
N LEU A 606 7.09 -8.95 4.96
CA LEU A 606 6.22 -7.80 4.69
C LEU A 606 5.73 -7.77 3.24
N ALA A 607 4.53 -7.23 3.04
CA ALA A 607 3.98 -6.91 1.72
C ALA A 607 3.59 -5.43 1.67
N LYS A 608 3.56 -4.83 0.48
CA LYS A 608 3.22 -3.40 0.31
C LYS A 608 1.81 -3.06 0.83
N SER A 609 0.87 -3.98 0.67
CA SER A 609 -0.51 -3.83 1.16
C SER A 609 -1.02 -5.14 1.75
N VAL A 610 -1.58 -5.03 2.96
CA VAL A 610 -2.23 -6.10 3.72
C VAL A 610 -3.73 -6.04 3.43
N THR A 611 -4.23 -7.01 2.68
CA THR A 611 -5.62 -7.05 2.17
C THR A 611 -6.39 -8.29 2.61
N VAL A 612 -5.85 -8.95 3.62
CA VAL A 612 -6.36 -10.15 4.25
C VAL A 612 -6.13 -9.96 5.75
N GLU A 613 -7.01 -10.56 6.55
CA GLU A 613 -6.89 -10.56 8.01
C GLU A 613 -5.92 -11.65 8.49
#